data_AF-A0A7R9V0U0-F1
#
_entry.id   AF-A0A7R9V0U0-F1
#
_cell.length_a   1.000
_cell.length_b   1.000
_cell.length_c   1.000
_cell.angle_alpha   90.00
_cell.angle_beta   90.00
_cell.angle_gamma   90.00
#
_symmetry.space_group_name_H-M   'P 1'
#
loop_
_entity.id
_entity.type
_entity.pdbx_description
1 polymer ?
#
loop_
_entity_poly.entity_id
_entity_poly.type
_entity_poly.pdbx_seq_one_letter_code
_entity_poly.pdbx_strand_id
1 'polypeptide(L)'
;SGGHVGDVGSGSGGTGAEGRGAGAELLRACVEQGHELCNHTWEDRPSWRLPQSILRSELQAVEALIDKAYVGAGVHRPATRWFRPGHGWFSGPMLQTAAGLGLRVALGNVFPH
;
A
#
# COMPACT_ATOMS: atom_id res chain seq x y z
N SER A 1 -45.77 3.45 -38.59
CA SER A 1 -44.73 2.56 -39.14
C SER A 1 -43.37 3.17 -38.89
N GLY A 2 -42.48 2.44 -38.21
CA GLY A 2 -41.02 2.61 -38.24
C GLY A 2 -40.41 3.81 -37.51
N GLY A 3 -39.84 3.55 -36.34
CA GLY A 3 -38.88 4.43 -35.65
C GLY A 3 -38.05 3.62 -34.67
N HIS A 4 -36.96 3.02 -35.18
CA HIS A 4 -36.02 2.14 -34.50
C HIS A 4 -35.30 2.87 -33.36
N VAL A 5 -35.41 2.37 -32.12
CA VAL A 5 -34.53 2.80 -31.01
C VAL A 5 -33.32 1.88 -31.03
N GLY A 6 -32.16 2.48 -31.25
CA GLY A 6 -30.88 1.81 -31.36
C GLY A 6 -30.39 1.21 -30.04
N ASP A 7 -29.78 0.04 -30.21
CA ASP A 7 -28.91 -0.72 -29.33
C ASP A 7 -28.12 0.13 -28.31
N VAL A 8 -28.39 -0.09 -27.02
CA VAL A 8 -27.47 0.28 -25.93
C VAL A 8 -26.58 -0.92 -25.69
N GLY A 9 -25.43 -0.92 -26.38
CA GLY A 9 -24.32 -1.81 -26.12
C GLY A 9 -23.92 -1.72 -24.64
N SER A 10 -24.25 -2.75 -23.88
CA SER A 10 -23.72 -2.95 -22.52
C SER A 10 -22.27 -3.42 -22.64
N GLY A 11 -21.37 -2.44 -22.75
CA GLY A 11 -19.93 -2.64 -22.62
C GLY A 11 -19.41 -1.71 -21.54
N SER A 12 -19.15 -2.24 -20.35
CA SER A 12 -18.18 -1.65 -19.41
C SER A 12 -17.64 -2.73 -18.48
N GLY A 13 -16.88 -3.65 -19.07
CA GLY A 13 -15.75 -4.24 -18.36
C GLY A 13 -14.69 -3.16 -18.19
N GLY A 14 -14.54 -2.61 -16.99
CA GLY A 14 -13.53 -1.60 -16.73
C GLY A 14 -13.48 -1.18 -15.27
N THR A 15 -12.74 -1.90 -14.43
CA THR A 15 -12.36 -1.43 -13.08
C THR A 15 -11.06 -2.09 -12.60
N GLY A 16 -9.98 -1.92 -13.36
CA GLY A 16 -8.64 -2.36 -12.93
C GLY A 16 -7.61 -1.24 -12.97
N ALA A 17 -7.66 -0.40 -14.01
CA ALA A 17 -6.68 0.65 -14.26
C ALA A 17 -7.03 1.97 -13.55
N GLU A 18 -8.31 2.38 -13.54
CA GLU A 18 -8.75 3.65 -12.94
C GLU A 18 -8.53 3.68 -11.41
N GLY A 19 -8.86 2.59 -10.71
CA GLY A 19 -8.63 2.48 -9.26
C GLY A 19 -7.15 2.50 -8.88
N ARG A 20 -6.26 2.04 -9.77
CA ARG A 20 -4.80 2.08 -9.55
C ARG A 20 -4.21 3.49 -9.74
N GLY A 21 -4.76 4.28 -10.66
CA GLY A 21 -4.38 5.68 -10.87
C GLY A 21 -4.78 6.57 -9.69
N ALA A 22 -6.04 6.46 -9.25
CA ALA A 22 -6.55 7.23 -8.11
C ALA A 22 -5.78 6.98 -6.80
N GLY A 23 -5.39 5.73 -6.55
CA GLY A 23 -4.57 5.39 -5.37
C GLY A 23 -3.18 6.03 -5.39
N ALA A 24 -2.52 6.06 -6.56
CA ALA A 24 -1.20 6.67 -6.69
C ALA A 24 -1.24 8.20 -6.52
N GLU A 25 -2.28 8.84 -7.02
CA GLU A 25 -2.50 10.28 -6.84
C GLU A 25 -2.74 10.64 -5.37
N LEU A 26 -3.54 9.83 -4.65
CA LEU A 26 -3.75 10.01 -3.21
C LEU A 26 -2.44 9.90 -2.42
N LEU A 27 -1.60 8.90 -2.71
CA LEU A 27 -0.31 8.75 -2.04
C LEU A 27 0.59 9.98 -2.25
N ARG A 28 0.65 10.49 -3.49
CA ARG A 28 1.39 11.72 -3.80
C ARG A 28 0.83 12.92 -3.04
N ALA A 29 -0.50 13.11 -3.06
CA ALA A 29 -1.15 14.22 -2.37
C ALA A 29 -0.91 14.18 -0.86
N CYS A 30 -0.88 13.00 -0.23
CA CYS A 30 -0.52 12.86 1.18
C CYS A 30 0.90 13.38 1.46
N VAL A 31 1.87 13.00 0.63
CA VAL A 31 3.26 13.45 0.77
C VAL A 31 3.38 14.96 0.56
N GLU A 32 2.70 15.52 -0.44
CA GLU A 32 2.69 16.96 -0.73
C GLU A 32 2.11 17.79 0.43
N GLN A 33 1.17 17.22 1.18
CA GLN A 33 0.58 17.82 2.38
C GLN A 33 1.45 17.64 3.64
N GLY A 34 2.63 17.01 3.51
CA GLY A 34 3.56 16.81 4.62
C GLY A 34 3.28 15.56 5.46
N HIS A 35 2.41 14.64 5.00
CA HIS A 35 2.22 13.36 5.67
C HIS A 35 3.37 12.39 5.34
N GLU A 36 3.73 11.57 6.32
CA GLU A 36 4.67 10.47 6.13
C GLU A 36 3.93 9.18 5.78
N LEU A 37 4.38 8.51 4.71
CA LEU A 37 3.83 7.22 4.31
C LEU A 37 4.58 6.07 4.99
N CYS A 38 3.82 5.06 5.43
CA CYS A 38 4.38 3.85 6.04
C CYS A 38 3.93 2.57 5.32
N ASN A 39 4.70 1.50 5.49
CA ASN A 39 4.40 0.20 4.93
C ASN A 39 3.42 -0.56 5.82
N HIS A 40 2.33 -1.07 5.24
CA HIS A 40 1.32 -1.86 5.96
C HIS A 40 1.07 -3.25 5.34
N THR A 41 2.09 -3.83 4.70
CA THR A 41 1.99 -5.04 3.84
C THR A 41 1.04 -4.87 2.64
N TRP A 42 1.00 -5.88 1.76
CA TRP A 42 0.20 -5.82 0.52
C TRP A 42 -1.29 -6.10 0.74
N GLU A 43 -1.64 -6.92 1.74
CA GLU A 43 -3.02 -7.27 2.04
C GLU A 43 -3.18 -7.41 3.56
N ASP A 44 -4.32 -6.94 4.11
CA ASP A 44 -4.65 -7.07 5.54
C ASP A 44 -5.07 -8.53 5.84
N ARG A 45 -4.11 -9.44 5.74
CA ARG A 45 -4.24 -10.86 6.05
C ARG A 45 -3.33 -11.22 7.22
N PRO A 46 -3.66 -12.29 7.97
CA PRO A 46 -2.83 -12.74 9.07
C PRO A 46 -1.41 -13.14 8.58
N SER A 47 -0.45 -12.22 8.69
CA SER A 47 0.90 -12.38 8.14
C SER A 47 1.75 -13.44 8.89
N TRP A 48 1.20 -14.04 9.96
CA TRP A 48 1.84 -15.10 10.75
C TRP A 48 1.93 -16.46 10.05
N ARG A 49 1.21 -16.67 8.94
CA ARG A 49 1.29 -17.88 8.12
C ARG A 49 2.03 -17.68 6.79
N LEU A 50 2.52 -16.47 6.50
CA LEU A 50 3.23 -16.20 5.26
C LEU A 50 4.69 -16.68 5.36
N PRO A 51 5.20 -17.39 4.33
CA PRO A 51 6.64 -17.64 4.21
C PRO A 51 7.40 -16.31 4.19
N GLN A 52 8.58 -16.28 4.82
CA GLN A 52 9.41 -15.06 4.92
C GLN A 52 9.76 -14.44 3.56
N SER A 53 9.90 -15.27 2.52
CA SER A 53 10.15 -14.82 1.15
C SER A 53 8.99 -13.99 0.58
N ILE A 54 7.75 -14.38 0.89
CA ILE A 54 6.55 -13.65 0.46
C ILE A 54 6.46 -12.32 1.20
N LEU A 55 6.60 -12.34 2.53
CA LEU A 55 6.62 -11.11 3.33
C LEU A 55 7.68 -10.12 2.81
N ARG A 56 8.91 -10.58 2.54
CA ARG A 56 9.96 -9.73 1.99
C ARG A 56 9.54 -9.12 0.65
N SER A 57 9.00 -9.92 -0.26
CA SER A 57 8.55 -9.46 -1.57
C SER A 57 7.43 -8.42 -1.45
N GLU A 58 6.46 -8.64 -0.56
CA GLU A 58 5.36 -7.71 -0.31
C GLU A 58 5.87 -6.38 0.27
N LEU A 59 6.75 -6.44 1.28
CA LEU A 59 7.36 -5.25 1.86
C LEU A 59 8.10 -4.45 0.77
N GLN A 60 8.91 -5.10 -0.05
CA GLN A 60 9.64 -4.45 -1.14
C GLN A 60 8.72 -3.82 -2.19
N ALA A 61 7.64 -4.51 -2.55
CA ALA A 61 6.67 -4.00 -3.52
C ALA A 61 5.98 -2.72 -3.00
N VAL A 62 5.58 -2.71 -1.72
CA VAL A 62 4.98 -1.52 -1.09
C VAL A 62 5.99 -0.40 -0.94
N GLU A 63 7.24 -0.69 -0.53
CA GLU A 63 8.31 0.31 -0.48
C GLU A 63 8.53 0.99 -1.83
N ALA A 64 8.51 0.24 -2.93
CA ALA A 64 8.66 0.80 -4.27
C ALA A 64 7.50 1.71 -4.67
N LEU A 65 6.27 1.47 -4.17
CA LEU A 65 5.14 2.36 -4.38
C LEU A 65 5.28 3.65 -3.58
N ILE A 66 5.73 3.56 -2.33
CA ILE A 66 5.99 4.72 -1.49
C ILE A 66 7.10 5.58 -2.10
N ASP A 67 8.20 4.95 -2.56
CA ASP A 67 9.29 5.67 -3.24
C ASP A 67 8.79 6.45 -4.46
N LYS A 68 7.94 5.84 -5.29
CA LYS A 68 7.32 6.51 -6.44
C LYS A 68 6.47 7.71 -6.03
N ALA A 69 5.75 7.62 -4.91
CA ALA A 69 4.96 8.74 -4.40
C ALA A 69 5.85 9.93 -3.99
N TYR A 70 6.95 9.67 -3.28
CA TYR A 70 7.92 10.72 -2.89
C TYR A 70 8.61 11.35 -4.10
N VAL A 71 9.07 10.53 -5.05
CA VAL A 71 9.66 11.01 -6.31
C VAL A 71 8.67 11.86 -7.09
N GLY A 72 7.42 11.39 -7.22
CA GLY A 72 6.36 12.11 -7.92
C GLY A 72 5.96 13.43 -7.26
N ALA A 73 6.06 13.53 -5.93
CA ALA A 73 5.82 14.77 -5.18
C ALA A 73 7.02 15.72 -5.17
N GLY A 74 8.22 15.27 -5.60
CA GLY A 74 9.45 16.05 -5.48
C GLY A 74 9.90 16.29 -4.02
N VAL A 75 9.41 15.48 -3.08
CA VAL A 75 9.70 15.60 -1.64
C VAL A 75 10.75 14.57 -1.25
N HIS A 76 11.72 14.97 -0.42
CA HIS A 76 12.71 14.04 0.10
C HIS A 76 12.08 13.02 1.04
N ARG A 77 12.30 11.73 0.77
CA ARG A 77 11.83 10.65 1.64
C ARG A 77 12.61 10.63 2.96
N PRO A 78 11.95 10.56 4.13
CA PRO A 78 12.64 10.43 5.41
C PRO A 78 13.56 9.20 5.45
N ALA A 79 14.74 9.35 6.07
CA ALA A 79 15.69 8.24 6.23
C ALA A 79 15.14 7.13 7.15
N THR A 80 14.27 7.51 8.09
CA THR A 80 13.52 6.54 8.88
C THR A 80 12.32 6.07 8.06
N ARG A 81 12.17 4.75 7.92
CA ARG A 81 11.04 4.13 7.20
C ARG A 81 10.29 3.21 8.12
N TRP A 82 8.97 3.35 8.16
CA TRP A 82 8.12 2.63 9.10
C TRP A 82 7.38 1.47 8.47
N PHE A 83 7.29 0.37 9.20
CA PHE A 83 6.46 -0.79 8.90
C PHE A 83 5.51 -1.03 10.07
N ARG A 84 4.21 -1.19 9.78
CA ARG A 84 3.22 -1.65 10.75
C ARG A 84 2.63 -2.98 10.28
N PRO A 85 2.69 -4.06 11.07
CA PRO A 85 2.01 -5.29 10.72
C PRO A 85 0.48 -5.16 10.84
N GLY A 86 -0.26 -5.83 9.93
CA GLY A 86 -1.71 -5.98 10.01
C GLY A 86 -2.14 -6.62 11.32
N HIS A 87 -3.25 -6.14 11.90
CA HIS A 87 -3.83 -6.63 13.16
C HIS A 87 -2.92 -6.63 14.40
N GLY A 88 -1.76 -5.98 14.37
CA GLY A 88 -0.83 -5.92 15.50
C GLY A 88 -0.12 -7.24 15.83
N TRP A 89 -0.21 -8.24 14.98
CA TRP A 89 0.46 -9.53 15.17
C TRP A 89 1.85 -9.49 14.54
N PHE A 90 2.87 -9.85 15.30
CA PHE A 90 4.26 -9.88 14.83
C PHE A 90 4.97 -11.15 15.30
N SER A 91 6.03 -11.53 14.57
CA SER A 91 6.90 -12.65 14.91
C SER A 91 8.37 -12.23 14.83
N GLY A 92 9.25 -12.93 15.55
CA GLY A 92 10.69 -12.67 15.48
C GLY A 92 11.25 -12.65 14.05
N PRO A 93 10.92 -13.64 13.19
CA PRO A 93 11.34 -13.63 11.79
C PRO A 93 10.81 -12.44 10.96
N MET A 94 9.59 -11.97 11.25
CA MET A 94 9.03 -10.77 10.62
C MET A 94 9.82 -9.52 11.01
N LEU A 95 10.14 -9.36 12.29
CA LEU A 95 10.97 -8.24 12.76
C LEU A 95 12.37 -8.26 12.13
N GLN A 96 12.98 -9.44 12.01
CA GLN A 96 14.28 -9.60 11.34
C GLN A 96 14.21 -9.26 9.85
N THR A 97 13.12 -9.66 9.18
CA THR A 97 12.91 -9.34 7.76
C THR A 97 12.76 -7.83 7.55
N ALA A 98 11.95 -7.16 8.37
CA ALA A 98 11.77 -5.72 8.32
C ALA A 98 13.08 -4.96 8.61
N ALA A 99 13.81 -5.37 9.65
CA ALA A 99 15.10 -4.79 9.99
C ALA A 99 16.13 -4.95 8.85
N GLY A 100 16.16 -6.12 8.20
CA GLY A 100 17.02 -6.37 7.04
C GLY A 100 16.71 -5.51 5.81
N LEU A 101 15.53 -4.90 5.75
CA LEU A 101 15.13 -3.92 4.74
C LEU A 101 15.33 -2.46 5.21
N GLY A 102 15.86 -2.26 6.42
CA GLY A 102 16.00 -0.92 7.02
C GLY A 102 14.66 -0.30 7.43
N LEU A 103 13.67 -1.12 7.75
CA LEU A 103 12.36 -0.69 8.25
C LEU A 103 12.32 -0.77 9.78
N ARG A 104 11.75 0.25 10.41
CA ARG A 104 11.43 0.26 11.84
C ARG A 104 9.99 -0.17 12.05
N VAL A 105 9.76 -1.05 13.01
CA VAL A 105 8.41 -1.57 13.29
C VAL A 105 7.67 -0.68 14.27
N ALA A 106 6.50 -0.19 13.87
CA ALA A 106 5.59 0.55 14.74
C ALA A 106 4.49 -0.40 15.25
N LEU A 107 4.45 -0.62 16.56
CA LEU A 107 3.40 -1.38 17.24
C LEU A 107 2.51 -0.40 17.99
N GLY A 108 1.19 -0.43 17.74
CA GLY A 108 0.24 0.39 18.48
C GLY A 108 0.03 -0.17 19.89
N ASN A 109 0.02 0.71 20.91
CA ASN A 109 -0.27 0.34 22.30
C ASN A 109 -1.58 0.97 22.83
N VAL A 110 -2.46 1.45 21.94
CA VAL A 110 -3.74 2.06 22.32
C VAL A 110 -4.84 1.59 21.38
N PHE A 111 -5.75 0.77 21.92
CA PHE A 111 -7.07 0.51 21.36
C PHE A 111 -8.01 1.59 21.93
N PRO A 112 -8.82 2.30 21.12
CA PRO A 112 -9.84 3.18 21.68
C PRO A 112 -10.85 2.31 22.46
N HIS A 113 -10.99 2.62 23.76
CA HIS A 113 -12.12 2.19 24.59
C HIS A 113 -13.29 3.15 24.42
#